data_AF-A0A442F1D1-F1
#
_entry.id   AF-A0A442F1D1-F1
#
_cell.length_a   1.000
_cell.length_b   1.000
_cell.length_c   1.000
_cell.angle_alpha   90.00
_cell.angle_beta   90.00
_cell.angle_gamma   90.00
#
_symmetry.space_group_name_H-M   'P 1'
#
loop_
_entity.id
_entity.type
_entity.pdbx_description
1 polymer ?
#
loop_
_entity_poly.entity_id
_entity_poly.type
_entity_poly.pdbx_seq_one_letter_code
_entity_poly.pdbx_strand_id
1 'polypeptide(L)'
;MAKNDQQESYEKALAANHGRMVDLVKFAEAKNAALLTFCSVWMGSIIGILRSTDEPPMGFRTAFLIALPLLAVAAVVTLTSFLPRLLHHLRPEREETNNLLYFGHIASLEIDDFGLAARQRYYPVEDQSFTDDYLNDLAVQVAVQARIANRKFKTFNAAGRLVLASFVCMATPPVVWAVQVVWEAGQNWISRTH
;
A
#
# COMPACT_ATOMS: atom_id res chain seq x y z
N MET A 1 13.37 -21.47 35.67
CA MET A 1 13.20 -22.23 34.40
C MET A 1 11.88 -21.88 33.71
N ALA A 2 10.71 -22.28 34.24
CA ALA A 2 9.41 -22.07 33.55
C ALA A 2 9.05 -20.59 33.20
N LYS A 3 9.42 -19.61 34.06
CA LYS A 3 9.21 -18.18 33.78
C LYS A 3 10.06 -17.68 32.61
N ASN A 4 11.26 -18.23 32.47
CA ASN A 4 12.19 -17.88 31.41
C ASN A 4 11.72 -18.44 30.05
N ASP A 5 11.22 -19.67 30.07
CA ASP A 5 10.64 -20.33 28.90
C ASP A 5 9.43 -19.56 28.35
N GLN A 6 8.60 -18.98 29.24
CA GLN A 6 7.48 -18.13 28.86
C GLN A 6 7.93 -16.80 28.24
N GLN A 7 8.94 -16.13 28.81
CA GLN A 7 9.50 -14.91 28.26
C GLN A 7 10.12 -15.14 26.87
N GLU A 8 10.86 -16.24 26.69
CA GLU A 8 11.41 -16.64 25.39
C GLU A 8 10.35 -16.98 24.35
N SER A 9 9.27 -17.64 24.75
CA SER A 9 8.15 -17.91 23.84
C SER A 9 7.47 -16.62 23.39
N TYR A 10 7.24 -15.69 24.32
CA TYR A 10 6.61 -14.41 24.04
C TYR A 10 7.50 -13.54 23.13
N GLU A 11 8.79 -13.45 23.44
CA GLU A 11 9.77 -12.72 22.63
C GLU A 11 9.81 -13.25 21.20
N LYS A 12 9.90 -14.57 21.02
CA LYS A 12 9.90 -15.20 19.68
C LYS A 12 8.64 -14.85 18.91
N ALA A 13 7.47 -14.88 19.55
CA ALA A 13 6.22 -14.51 18.89
C ALA A 13 6.21 -13.03 18.46
N LEU A 14 6.78 -12.14 19.28
CA LEU A 14 6.85 -10.71 19.02
C LEU A 14 7.87 -10.38 17.93
N ALA A 15 9.06 -10.99 17.96
CA ALA A 15 10.09 -10.87 16.93
C ALA A 15 9.59 -11.42 15.58
N ALA A 16 8.90 -12.57 15.59
CA ALA A 16 8.26 -13.12 14.39
C ALA A 16 7.17 -12.19 13.84
N ASN A 17 6.36 -11.57 14.72
CA ASN A 17 5.41 -10.55 14.32
C ASN A 17 6.09 -9.32 13.70
N HIS A 18 7.20 -8.87 14.29
CA HIS A 18 7.97 -7.74 13.78
C HIS A 18 8.44 -8.01 12.35
N GLY A 19 9.07 -9.15 12.11
CA GLY A 19 9.48 -9.59 10.77
C GLY A 19 8.31 -9.61 9.78
N ARG A 20 7.19 -10.24 10.16
CA ARG A 20 5.97 -10.27 9.33
C ARG A 20 5.45 -8.88 8.98
N MET A 21 5.45 -7.94 9.92
CA MET A 21 4.98 -6.57 9.66
C MET A 21 5.91 -5.83 8.70
N VAL A 22 7.23 -6.00 8.84
CA VAL A 22 8.22 -5.46 7.89
C VAL A 22 7.98 -6.00 6.48
N ASP A 23 7.72 -7.30 6.35
CA ASP A 23 7.44 -7.91 5.05
C ASP A 23 6.13 -7.42 4.44
N LEU A 24 5.09 -7.23 5.26
CA LEU A 24 3.82 -6.63 4.81
C LEU A 24 4.00 -5.18 4.32
N VAL A 25 4.87 -4.40 4.95
CA VAL A 25 5.21 -3.04 4.47
C VAL A 25 5.84 -3.12 3.08
N LYS A 26 6.88 -3.97 2.90
CA LYS A 26 7.56 -4.15 1.61
C LYS A 26 6.59 -4.64 0.53
N PHE A 27 5.70 -5.58 0.87
CA PHE A 27 4.69 -6.07 -0.06
C PHE A 27 3.68 -4.99 -0.46
N ALA A 28 3.23 -4.17 0.49
CA ALA A 28 2.35 -3.05 0.19
C ALA A 28 3.03 -1.98 -0.68
N GLU A 29 4.34 -1.77 -0.53
CA GLU A 29 5.13 -0.89 -1.41
C GLU A 29 5.23 -1.45 -2.82
N ALA A 30 5.56 -2.72 -2.96
CA ALA A 30 5.61 -3.40 -4.26
C ALA A 30 4.27 -3.31 -4.99
N LYS A 31 3.15 -3.51 -4.29
CA LYS A 31 1.79 -3.36 -4.85
C LYS A 31 1.50 -1.94 -5.35
N ASN A 32 1.84 -0.92 -4.57
CA ASN A 32 1.65 0.47 -5.00
C ASN A 32 2.55 0.84 -6.18
N ALA A 33 3.78 0.33 -6.23
CA ALA A 33 4.70 0.54 -7.34
C ALA A 33 4.16 -0.11 -8.62
N ALA A 34 3.71 -1.36 -8.53
CA ALA A 34 3.10 -2.07 -9.65
C ALA A 34 1.86 -1.33 -10.17
N LEU A 35 0.99 -0.85 -9.27
CA LEU A 35 -0.21 -0.11 -9.65
C LEU A 35 0.12 1.24 -10.30
N LEU A 36 1.17 1.93 -9.84
CA LEU A 36 1.66 3.17 -10.45
C LEU A 36 2.17 2.92 -11.87
N THR A 37 3.03 1.91 -12.07
CA THR A 37 3.52 1.52 -13.41
C THR A 37 2.36 1.15 -14.32
N PHE A 38 1.39 0.39 -13.81
CA PHE A 38 0.19 0.04 -14.56
C PHE A 38 -0.59 1.28 -15.00
N CYS A 39 -0.83 2.24 -14.11
CA CYS A 39 -1.49 3.50 -14.46
C CYS A 39 -0.69 4.26 -15.54
N SER A 40 0.63 4.39 -15.39
CA SER A 40 1.49 5.09 -16.36
C SER A 40 1.42 4.48 -17.76
N VAL A 41 1.47 3.15 -17.87
CA VAL A 41 1.34 2.44 -19.16
C VAL A 41 -0.02 2.73 -19.79
N TRP A 42 -1.11 2.57 -19.04
CA TRP A 42 -2.45 2.80 -19.58
C TRP A 42 -2.73 4.25 -19.96
N MET A 43 -2.27 5.21 -19.15
CA MET A 43 -2.35 6.62 -19.52
C MET A 43 -1.57 6.90 -20.81
N GLY A 44 -0.34 6.37 -20.93
CA GLY A 44 0.47 6.51 -22.16
C GLY A 44 -0.23 5.95 -23.39
N SER A 45 -0.81 4.75 -23.28
CA SER A 45 -1.59 4.12 -24.35
C SER A 45 -2.82 4.95 -24.74
N ILE A 46 -3.60 5.41 -23.74
CA ILE A 46 -4.79 6.24 -23.99
C ILE A 46 -4.40 7.55 -24.67
N ILE A 47 -3.35 8.23 -24.19
CA ILE A 47 -2.86 9.47 -24.80
C ILE A 47 -2.40 9.22 -26.25
N GLY A 48 -1.70 8.10 -26.49
CA GLY A 48 -1.29 7.70 -27.85
C GLY A 48 -2.48 7.54 -28.79
N ILE A 49 -3.52 6.83 -28.36
CA ILE A 49 -4.75 6.64 -29.15
C ILE A 49 -5.52 7.95 -29.32
N LEU A 50 -5.61 8.80 -28.30
CA LEU A 50 -6.30 10.09 -28.41
C LEU A 50 -5.59 11.08 -29.33
N ARG A 51 -4.29 10.89 -29.57
CA ARG A 51 -3.48 11.72 -30.48
C ARG A 51 -3.40 11.17 -31.90
N SER A 52 -3.88 9.95 -32.17
CA SER A 52 -3.93 9.44 -33.54
C SER A 52 -4.93 10.23 -34.38
N THR A 53 -4.67 10.31 -35.68
CA THR A 53 -5.54 11.01 -36.64
C THR A 53 -6.89 10.31 -36.80
N ASP A 54 -6.92 9.00 -36.60
CA ASP A 54 -8.13 8.19 -36.69
C ASP A 54 -8.98 8.35 -35.44
N GLU A 55 -10.28 8.59 -35.63
CA GLU A 55 -11.22 8.65 -34.52
C GLU A 55 -11.46 7.23 -33.96
N PRO A 56 -11.30 7.02 -32.64
CA PRO A 56 -11.48 5.70 -32.07
C PRO A 56 -12.94 5.24 -32.26
N PRO A 57 -13.16 3.97 -32.69
CA PRO A 57 -14.49 3.48 -33.04
C PRO A 57 -15.42 3.46 -31.81
N MET A 58 -16.72 3.25 -32.04
CA MET A 58 -17.70 2.97 -30.98
C MET A 58 -17.82 4.04 -29.87
N GLY A 59 -17.32 5.27 -30.07
CA GLY A 59 -17.37 6.32 -29.04
C GLY A 59 -16.33 6.17 -27.92
N PHE A 60 -15.27 5.38 -28.14
CA PHE A 60 -14.17 5.20 -27.17
C PHE A 60 -13.49 6.52 -26.77
N ARG A 61 -13.56 7.56 -27.61
CA ARG A 61 -13.01 8.88 -27.32
C ARG A 61 -13.53 9.46 -26.00
N THR A 62 -14.84 9.43 -25.78
CA THR A 62 -15.46 9.93 -24.54
C THR A 62 -15.07 9.09 -23.34
N ALA A 63 -15.05 7.76 -23.49
CA ALA A 63 -14.63 6.85 -22.43
C ALA A 63 -13.18 7.08 -22.01
N PHE A 64 -12.28 7.32 -22.95
CA PHE A 64 -10.89 7.66 -22.69
C PHE A 64 -10.72 9.01 -21.99
N LEU A 65 -11.49 10.03 -22.36
CA LEU A 65 -11.46 11.34 -21.69
C LEU A 65 -11.91 11.27 -20.23
N ILE A 66 -12.76 10.29 -19.87
CA ILE A 66 -13.18 10.03 -18.47
C ILE A 66 -12.17 9.13 -17.75
N ALA A 67 -11.66 8.09 -18.42
CA ALA A 67 -10.73 7.13 -17.83
C ALA A 67 -9.37 7.76 -17.49
N LEU A 68 -8.88 8.68 -18.34
CA LEU A 68 -7.58 9.33 -18.15
C LEU A 68 -7.45 10.08 -16.81
N PRO A 69 -8.37 10.99 -16.41
CA PRO A 69 -8.29 11.64 -15.11
C PRO A 69 -8.46 10.65 -13.94
N LEU A 70 -9.26 9.60 -14.08
CA LEU A 70 -9.38 8.56 -13.04
C LEU A 70 -8.05 7.83 -12.80
N LEU A 71 -7.36 7.45 -13.88
CA LEU A 71 -6.02 6.84 -13.82
C LEU A 71 -4.98 7.82 -13.26
N ALA A 72 -5.05 9.10 -13.63
CA ALA A 72 -4.15 10.13 -13.09
C ALA A 72 -4.34 10.32 -11.58
N VAL A 73 -5.60 10.38 -11.09
CA VAL A 73 -5.89 10.46 -9.66
C VAL A 73 -5.43 9.17 -8.95
N ALA A 74 -5.64 7.99 -9.55
CA ALA A 74 -5.13 6.74 -9.00
C ALA A 74 -3.60 6.74 -8.86
N ALA A 75 -2.88 7.23 -9.87
CA ALA A 75 -1.42 7.37 -9.85
C ALA A 75 -0.94 8.36 -8.78
N VAL A 76 -1.63 9.49 -8.60
CA VAL A 76 -1.33 10.44 -7.51
C VAL A 76 -1.55 9.77 -6.15
N VAL A 77 -2.66 9.04 -5.98
CA VAL A 77 -2.94 8.32 -4.72
C VAL A 77 -1.85 7.29 -4.44
N THR A 78 -1.39 6.50 -5.42
CA THR A 78 -0.29 5.54 -5.20
C THR A 78 1.03 6.24 -4.88
N LEU A 79 1.32 7.40 -5.49
CA LEU A 79 2.49 8.22 -5.15
C LEU A 79 2.45 8.66 -3.67
N THR A 80 1.28 9.05 -3.14
CA THR A 80 1.17 9.40 -1.70
C THR A 80 1.50 8.24 -0.76
N SER A 81 1.46 6.99 -1.22
CA SER A 81 1.88 5.80 -0.44
C SER A 81 3.39 5.78 -0.20
N PHE A 82 4.16 6.37 -1.11
CA PHE A 82 5.62 6.50 -1.04
C PHE A 82 6.07 7.74 -0.31
N LEU A 83 5.22 8.77 -0.22
CA LEU A 83 5.58 9.98 0.51
C LEU A 83 5.84 9.62 1.99
N PRO A 84 7.05 9.93 2.50
CA PRO A 84 7.25 9.98 3.93
C PRO A 84 6.28 11.04 4.43
N ARG A 85 5.31 10.64 5.25
CA ARG A 85 4.36 11.62 5.79
C ARG A 85 5.16 12.66 6.56
N LEU A 86 4.98 13.92 6.18
CA LEU A 86 5.26 15.18 6.86
C LEU A 86 4.57 15.28 8.27
N LEU A 87 4.29 14.15 8.92
CA LEU A 87 3.46 14.01 10.12
C LEU A 87 4.21 13.26 11.23
N HIS A 88 5.47 13.59 11.41
CA HIS A 88 6.11 13.47 12.72
C HIS A 88 5.55 14.51 13.72
N HIS A 89 4.87 15.57 13.25
CA HIS A 89 4.40 16.69 14.08
C HIS A 89 3.11 16.43 14.91
N LEU A 90 2.52 15.22 14.91
CA LEU A 90 1.24 14.96 15.59
C LEU A 90 1.23 13.74 16.52
N ARG A 91 2.39 13.17 16.87
CA ARG A 91 2.44 12.36 18.08
C ARG A 91 2.88 13.27 19.22
N PRO A 92 2.10 13.36 20.32
CA PRO A 92 2.69 13.79 21.58
C PRO A 92 3.87 12.87 21.84
N GLU A 93 5.03 13.45 22.13
CA GLU A 93 6.17 12.76 22.73
C GLU A 93 5.62 11.91 23.88
N ARG A 94 5.50 10.59 23.64
CA ARG A 94 5.61 9.67 24.76
C ARG A 94 7.05 9.85 25.17
N GLU A 95 7.30 10.27 26.42
CA GLU A 95 8.64 10.52 26.97
C GLU A 95 9.66 9.65 26.25
N GLU A 96 10.59 10.29 25.55
CA GLU A 96 11.58 9.66 24.67
C GLU A 96 12.44 8.70 25.48
N THR A 97 11.93 7.49 25.71
CA THR A 97 12.77 6.38 26.07
C THR A 97 13.52 6.03 24.80
N ASN A 98 14.82 6.26 24.78
CA ASN A 98 15.75 5.93 23.69
C ASN A 98 15.54 4.48 23.20
N ASN A 99 14.58 4.27 22.30
CA ASN A 99 14.29 2.96 21.73
C ASN A 99 15.43 2.62 20.78
N LEU A 100 16.43 1.90 21.29
CA LEU A 100 17.63 1.52 20.57
C LEU A 100 17.39 0.40 19.54
N LEU A 101 16.14 -0.05 19.36
CA LEU A 101 15.78 -0.89 18.22
C LEU A 101 15.42 -0.02 17.00
N TYR A 102 14.97 1.22 17.22
CA TYR A 102 14.51 2.10 16.14
C TYR A 102 15.70 2.76 15.44
N PHE A 103 15.79 2.59 14.12
CA PHE A 103 16.92 3.08 13.32
C PHE A 103 17.21 4.58 13.51
N GLY A 104 16.19 5.42 13.74
CA GLY A 104 16.38 6.86 13.94
C GLY A 104 17.13 7.20 15.23
N HIS A 105 16.87 6.47 16.32
CA HIS A 105 17.61 6.65 17.58
C HIS A 105 18.99 6.00 17.53
N ILE A 106 19.15 4.90 16.78
CA ILE A 106 20.47 4.31 16.54
C ILE A 106 21.34 5.30 15.75
N ALA A 107 20.76 5.94 14.72
CA ALA A 107 21.46 6.90 13.87
C ALA A 107 21.85 8.22 14.59
N SER A 108 21.22 8.53 15.74
CA SER A 108 21.59 9.68 16.57
C SER A 108 22.75 9.40 17.54
N LEU A 109 23.19 8.14 17.67
CA LEU A 109 24.33 7.76 18.50
C LEU A 109 25.63 7.73 17.69
N GLU A 110 26.76 7.94 18.37
CA GLU A 110 28.06 7.62 17.78
C GLU A 110 28.20 6.09 17.61
N ILE A 111 28.98 5.67 16.61
CA ILE A 111 29.13 4.24 16.25
C ILE A 111 29.63 3.43 17.46
N ASP A 112 30.58 3.98 18.21
CA ASP A 112 31.21 3.30 19.35
C ASP A 112 30.28 3.23 20.58
N ASP A 113 29.30 4.14 20.67
CA ASP A 113 28.40 4.25 21.82
C ASP A 113 27.20 3.28 21.74
N PHE A 114 26.80 2.86 20.54
CA PHE A 114 25.62 2.02 20.37
C PHE A 114 25.72 0.70 21.15
N GLY A 115 26.87 0.01 21.09
CA GLY A 115 27.07 -1.26 21.77
C GLY A 115 26.96 -1.13 23.29
N LEU A 116 27.52 -0.06 23.85
CA LEU A 116 27.45 0.24 25.29
C LEU A 116 26.02 0.58 25.71
N ALA A 117 25.35 1.47 24.96
CA ALA A 117 23.98 1.88 25.25
C ALA A 117 22.99 0.70 25.14
N ALA A 118 23.12 -0.13 24.10
CA ALA A 118 22.29 -1.32 23.91
C ALA A 118 22.48 -2.34 25.03
N ARG A 119 23.73 -2.56 25.46
CA ARG A 119 24.02 -3.43 26.60
C ARG A 119 23.44 -2.85 27.89
N GLN A 120 23.60 -1.56 28.15
CA GLN A 120 23.08 -0.93 29.35
C GLN A 120 21.54 -1.05 29.46
N ARG A 121 20.83 -0.96 28.34
CA ARG A 121 19.35 -0.97 28.29
C ARG A 121 18.75 -2.37 28.18
N TYR A 122 19.38 -3.27 27.43
CA TYR A 122 18.77 -4.56 27.05
C TYR A 122 19.45 -5.78 27.66
N TYR A 123 20.57 -5.62 28.37
CA TYR A 123 21.19 -6.76 29.04
C TYR A 123 20.32 -7.18 30.24
N PRO A 124 19.84 -8.44 30.27
CA PRO A 124 18.91 -8.87 31.30
C PRO A 124 19.59 -9.00 32.66
N VAL A 125 18.80 -8.82 33.72
CA VAL A 125 19.20 -9.07 35.11
C VAL A 125 19.13 -10.58 35.41
N GLU A 126 19.79 -11.04 36.49
CA GLU A 126 19.75 -12.45 36.88
C GLU A 126 18.30 -12.98 37.00
N ASP A 127 18.06 -14.19 36.48
CA ASP A 127 16.75 -14.87 36.42
C ASP A 127 15.71 -14.30 35.41
N GLN A 128 16.16 -13.50 34.42
CA GLN A 128 15.37 -13.09 33.26
C GLN A 128 16.12 -13.36 31.94
N SER A 129 15.40 -13.71 30.87
CA SER A 129 15.97 -13.84 29.51
C SER A 129 15.97 -12.51 28.76
N PHE A 130 15.06 -11.59 29.11
CA PHE A 130 14.90 -10.29 28.43
C PHE A 130 14.50 -9.19 29.42
N THR A 131 14.89 -7.95 29.11
CA THR A 131 14.39 -6.77 29.83
C THR A 131 12.99 -6.39 29.35
N ASP A 132 12.18 -5.86 30.26
CA ASP A 132 10.85 -5.33 29.91
C ASP A 132 10.94 -4.19 28.88
N ASP A 133 12.01 -3.38 28.95
CA ASP A 133 12.29 -2.32 27.98
C ASP A 133 12.50 -2.87 26.57
N TYR A 134 13.24 -3.97 26.41
CA TYR A 134 13.42 -4.62 25.10
C TYR A 134 12.09 -5.11 24.53
N LEU A 135 11.29 -5.81 25.34
CA LEU A 135 9.99 -6.35 24.91
C LEU A 135 9.00 -5.22 24.56
N ASN A 136 8.98 -4.14 25.34
CA ASN A 136 8.14 -2.98 25.07
C ASN A 136 8.58 -2.25 23.79
N ASP A 137 9.88 -2.04 23.61
CA ASP A 137 10.44 -1.40 22.41
C ASP A 137 10.13 -2.24 21.16
N LEU A 138 10.25 -3.56 21.24
CA LEU A 138 9.90 -4.47 20.14
C LEU A 138 8.39 -4.42 19.84
N ALA A 139 7.53 -4.37 20.85
CA ALA A 139 6.08 -4.25 20.67
C ALA A 139 5.69 -2.92 20.01
N VAL A 140 6.34 -1.82 20.39
CA VAL A 140 6.16 -0.52 19.75
C VAL A 140 6.52 -0.60 18.27
N GLN A 141 7.62 -1.28 17.91
CA GLN A 141 7.99 -1.46 16.51
C GLN A 141 6.97 -2.28 15.72
N VAL A 142 6.50 -3.40 16.28
CA VAL A 142 5.42 -4.20 15.67
C VAL A 142 4.21 -3.30 15.37
N ALA A 143 3.77 -2.52 16.35
CA ALA A 143 2.60 -1.65 16.21
C ALA A 143 2.83 -0.52 15.18
N VAL A 144 4.01 0.08 15.15
CA VAL A 144 4.37 1.12 14.16
C VAL A 144 4.37 0.53 12.75
N GLN A 145 5.04 -0.61 12.54
CA GLN A 145 5.10 -1.25 11.22
C GLN A 145 3.71 -1.72 10.75
N ALA A 146 2.89 -2.28 11.64
CA ALA A 146 1.51 -2.64 11.33
C ALA A 146 0.68 -1.43 10.87
N ARG A 147 0.84 -0.27 11.52
CA ARG A 147 0.16 0.98 11.12
C ARG A 147 0.63 1.47 9.75
N ILE A 148 1.93 1.38 9.46
CA ILE A 148 2.49 1.74 8.15
C ILE A 148 1.94 0.82 7.06
N ALA A 149 1.98 -0.49 7.27
CA ALA A 149 1.45 -1.49 6.34
C ALA A 149 -0.04 -1.24 6.06
N ASN A 150 -0.87 -1.13 7.10
CA ASN A 150 -2.31 -0.88 6.96
C ASN A 150 -2.60 0.40 6.16
N ARG A 151 -1.86 1.49 6.42
CA ARG A 151 -2.01 2.73 5.65
C ARG A 151 -1.71 2.51 4.16
N LYS A 152 -0.59 1.86 3.83
CA LYS A 152 -0.20 1.59 2.44
C LYS A 152 -1.20 0.67 1.72
N PHE A 153 -1.79 -0.30 2.43
CA PHE A 153 -2.88 -1.12 1.89
C PHE A 153 -4.16 -0.33 1.65
N LYS A 154 -4.53 0.60 2.55
CA LYS A 154 -5.69 1.48 2.32
C LYS A 154 -5.49 2.35 1.08
N THR A 155 -4.30 2.93 0.90
CA THR A 155 -3.95 3.70 -0.28
C THR A 155 -4.02 2.85 -1.56
N PHE A 156 -3.46 1.64 -1.52
CA PHE A 156 -3.54 0.68 -2.63
C PHE A 156 -5.01 0.34 -2.99
N ASN A 157 -5.84 0.04 -2.00
CA ASN A 157 -7.26 -0.29 -2.23
C ASN A 157 -8.04 0.90 -2.78
N ALA A 158 -7.77 2.12 -2.31
CA ALA A 158 -8.41 3.33 -2.83
C ALA A 158 -8.04 3.57 -4.30
N ALA A 159 -6.74 3.52 -4.64
CA ALA A 159 -6.27 3.65 -6.01
C ALA A 159 -6.80 2.52 -6.90
N GLY A 160 -6.81 1.28 -6.40
CA GLY A 160 -7.33 0.12 -7.13
C GLY A 160 -8.81 0.26 -7.51
N ARG A 161 -9.63 0.88 -6.66
CA ARG A 161 -11.04 1.18 -6.99
C ARG A 161 -11.16 2.21 -8.12
N LEU A 162 -10.30 3.23 -8.13
CA LEU A 162 -10.27 4.23 -9.19
C LEU A 162 -9.83 3.62 -10.54
N VAL A 163 -8.82 2.75 -10.52
CA VAL A 163 -8.43 1.97 -11.69
C VAL A 163 -9.58 1.07 -12.15
N LEU A 164 -10.24 0.34 -11.24
CA LEU A 164 -11.39 -0.47 -11.63
C LEU A 164 -12.49 0.37 -12.28
N ALA A 165 -12.81 1.54 -11.71
CA ALA A 165 -13.79 2.46 -12.28
C ALA A 165 -13.38 2.93 -13.68
N SER A 166 -12.10 3.25 -13.92
CA SER A 166 -11.63 3.66 -15.25
C SER A 166 -11.82 2.57 -16.29
N PHE A 167 -11.56 1.31 -15.93
CA PHE A 167 -11.79 0.16 -16.82
C PHE A 167 -13.28 -0.08 -17.10
N VAL A 168 -14.15 0.11 -16.11
CA VAL A 168 -15.61 0.05 -16.32
C VAL A 168 -16.06 1.14 -17.31
N CYS A 169 -15.55 2.36 -17.17
CA CYS A 169 -15.82 3.44 -18.14
C CYS A 169 -15.35 3.05 -19.56
N MET A 170 -14.16 2.47 -19.69
CA MET A 170 -13.63 2.00 -20.97
C MET A 170 -14.39 0.83 -21.57
N ALA A 171 -15.00 -0.03 -20.75
CA ALA A 171 -15.80 -1.16 -21.21
C ALA A 171 -17.23 -0.77 -21.62
N THR A 172 -17.69 0.43 -21.26
CA THR A 172 -19.07 0.87 -21.51
C THR A 172 -19.41 0.96 -23.01
N PRO A 173 -18.58 1.59 -23.87
CA PRO A 173 -18.90 1.73 -25.30
C PRO A 173 -19.13 0.39 -26.05
N PRO A 174 -18.25 -0.63 -25.96
CA PRO A 174 -18.48 -1.90 -26.67
C PRO A 174 -19.69 -2.67 -26.12
N VAL A 175 -19.99 -2.55 -24.82
CA VAL A 175 -21.18 -3.18 -24.21
C VAL A 175 -22.46 -2.54 -24.74
N VAL A 176 -22.52 -1.21 -24.79
CA VAL A 176 -23.67 -0.48 -25.35
C VAL A 176 -23.86 -0.84 -26.82
N TRP A 177 -22.78 -0.88 -27.60
CA TRP A 177 -22.82 -1.27 -29.00
C TRP A 177 -23.36 -2.70 -29.18
N ALA A 178 -22.87 -3.68 -28.40
CA ALA A 178 -23.33 -5.06 -28.48
C ALA A 178 -24.84 -5.18 -28.14
N VAL A 179 -25.31 -4.47 -27.12
CA VAL A 179 -26.73 -4.44 -26.75
C VAL A 179 -27.58 -3.85 -27.86
N GLN A 180 -27.14 -2.75 -28.48
CA GLN A 180 -27.83 -2.13 -29.61
C GLN A 180 -27.95 -3.08 -30.80
N VAL A 181 -26.85 -3.75 -31.18
CA VAL A 181 -26.84 -4.71 -32.29
C VAL A 181 -27.79 -5.89 -32.04
N VAL A 182 -27.78 -6.45 -30.84
CA VAL A 182 -28.68 -7.56 -30.47
C VAL A 182 -30.14 -7.09 -30.47
N TRP A 183 -30.40 -5.89 -29.98
CA TRP A 183 -31.74 -5.30 -29.96
C TRP A 183 -32.29 -5.09 -31.38
N GLU A 184 -31.52 -4.48 -32.27
CA GLU A 184 -31.88 -4.26 -33.67
C GLU A 184 -32.10 -5.58 -34.42
N ALA A 185 -31.24 -6.58 -34.18
CA ALA A 185 -31.40 -7.91 -34.76
C ALA A 185 -32.72 -8.57 -34.32
N GLY A 186 -33.10 -8.43 -33.04
CA GLY A 186 -34.36 -8.94 -32.51
C GLY A 186 -35.58 -8.24 -33.12
N GLN A 187 -35.55 -6.91 -33.23
CA GLN A 187 -36.62 -6.14 -33.87
C GLN A 187 -36.82 -6.52 -35.34
N ASN A 188 -35.73 -6.68 -36.08
CA ASN A 188 -35.74 -7.09 -37.49
C ASN A 188 -36.24 -8.53 -37.70
N TRP A 189 -36.07 -9.40 -36.71
CA TRP A 189 -36.61 -10.77 -36.77
C TRP A 189 -38.13 -10.77 -36.58
N ILE A 190 -38.63 -10.03 -35.57
CA ILE A 190 -40.07 -9.92 -35.27
C ILE A 190 -40.84 -9.30 -36.45
N SER A 191 -40.28 -8.28 -37.11
CA SER A 191 -40.92 -7.63 -38.25
C SER A 191 -40.95 -8.46 -39.54
N ARG A 192 -40.12 -9.52 -39.64
CA ARG A 192 -40.14 -10.45 -40.79
C ARG A 192 -41.06 -11.66 -40.58
N THR A 193 -41.48 -11.93 -39.34
CA THR A 193 -42.36 -13.05 -38.99
C THR A 193 -43.85 -12.67 -38.92
N HIS A 194 -44.18 -11.39 -39.06
CA HIS A 194 -45.54 -10.85 -39.19
C HIS A 194 -45.78 -10.35 -40.61
#